data_AF-A0A0M8XB18-F1
#
_entry.id   AF-A0A0M8XB18-F1
#
_cell.length_a   1.000
_cell.length_b   1.000
_cell.length_c   1.000
_cell.angle_alpha   90.00
_cell.angle_beta   90.00
_cell.angle_gamma   90.00
#
_symmetry.space_group_name_H-M   'P 1'
#
loop_
_entity.id
_entity.type
_entity.pdbx_description
1 polymer ?
#
loop_
_entity_poly.entity_id
_entity_poly.type
_entity_poly.pdbx_seq_one_letter_code
_entity_poly.pdbx_strand_id
1 'polypeptide(L)'
;MHANAAADVPARLEALGTAAGLDRAALHSQLAAALSVVLHLVRDRAGRRRIAEVHVLERDASGLVRTVPALRWGAEAFVRERGWERLRGLLRGGTSGIEPGADERGQR
;
A
#
# COMPACT_ATOMS: atom_id res chain seq x y z
N MET A 1 -3.47 3.26 -9.13
CA MET A 1 -4.72 4.01 -8.97
C MET A 1 -4.37 5.48 -8.80
N HIS A 2 -5.03 6.39 -9.52
CA HIS A 2 -4.91 7.82 -9.21
C HIS A 2 -5.78 8.12 -7.98
N ALA A 3 -5.24 8.79 -6.98
CA ALA A 3 -5.94 9.31 -5.81
C ALA A 3 -5.14 10.50 -5.28
N ASN A 4 -5.80 11.54 -4.78
CA ASN A 4 -5.13 12.75 -4.32
C ASN A 4 -4.33 12.47 -3.03
N ALA A 5 -4.82 11.54 -2.20
CA ALA A 5 -4.12 10.97 -1.07
C ALA A 5 -4.35 9.44 -0.97
N ALA A 6 -3.50 8.74 -0.22
CA ALA A 6 -3.73 7.32 0.11
C ALA A 6 -5.01 7.11 0.94
N ALA A 7 -5.43 8.12 1.72
CA ALA A 7 -6.69 8.12 2.46
C ALA A 7 -7.93 8.06 1.57
N ASP A 8 -7.84 8.54 0.32
CA ASP A 8 -8.98 8.58 -0.61
C ASP A 8 -9.19 7.26 -1.37
N VAL A 9 -8.23 6.33 -1.24
CA VAL A 9 -8.23 5.08 -1.99
C VAL A 9 -9.46 4.20 -1.70
N PRO A 10 -9.88 3.98 -0.44
CA PRO A 10 -11.10 3.24 -0.15
C PRO A 10 -12.33 3.85 -0.80
N ALA A 11 -12.55 5.17 -0.66
CA ALA A 11 -13.69 5.86 -1.24
C ALA A 11 -13.71 5.78 -2.79
N ARG A 12 -12.54 5.83 -3.43
CA ARG A 12 -12.45 5.70 -4.89
C ARG A 12 -12.71 4.27 -5.36
N LEU A 13 -12.27 3.28 -4.60
CA LEU A 13 -12.62 1.88 -4.84
C LEU A 13 -14.11 1.63 -4.63
N GLU A 14 -14.73 2.23 -3.61
CA GLU A 14 -16.18 2.20 -3.38
C GLU A 14 -16.93 2.72 -4.60
N ALA A 15 -16.57 3.90 -5.11
CA ALA A 15 -17.19 4.46 -6.31
C ALA A 15 -17.06 3.55 -7.54
N LEU A 16 -15.88 2.93 -7.74
CA LEU A 16 -15.65 1.98 -8.84
C LEU A 16 -16.45 0.68 -8.65
N GLY A 17 -16.48 0.15 -7.44
CA GLY A 17 -17.22 -1.07 -7.10
C GLY A 17 -18.73 -0.90 -7.29
N THR A 18 -19.28 0.24 -6.85
CA THR A 18 -20.69 0.59 -7.07
C THR A 18 -21.01 0.69 -8.56
N ALA A 19 -20.15 1.33 -9.36
CA ALA A 19 -20.33 1.38 -10.82
C ALA A 19 -20.28 -0.02 -11.48
N ALA A 20 -19.61 -0.98 -10.85
CA ALA A 20 -19.54 -2.37 -11.29
C ALA A 20 -20.63 -3.28 -10.67
N GLY A 21 -21.57 -2.73 -9.90
CA GLY A 21 -22.66 -3.49 -9.27
C GLY A 21 -22.26 -4.28 -8.02
N LEU A 22 -21.07 -4.02 -7.45
CA LEU A 22 -20.66 -4.60 -6.17
C LEU A 22 -21.27 -3.80 -5.01
N ASP A 23 -21.83 -4.51 -4.04
CA ASP A 23 -22.17 -3.89 -2.76
C ASP A 23 -20.90 -3.53 -1.97
N ARG A 24 -21.05 -2.57 -1.05
CA ARG A 24 -19.94 -2.03 -0.27
C ARG A 24 -19.23 -3.11 0.56
N ALA A 25 -19.98 -4.02 1.19
CA ALA A 25 -19.39 -5.05 2.04
C ALA A 25 -18.59 -6.07 1.22
N ALA A 26 -19.12 -6.52 0.07
CA ALA A 26 -18.41 -7.40 -0.86
C ALA A 26 -17.09 -6.78 -1.34
N LEU A 27 -17.12 -5.49 -1.71
CA LEU A 27 -15.92 -4.76 -2.10
C LEU A 27 -14.87 -4.73 -0.97
N HIS A 28 -15.24 -4.34 0.25
CA HIS A 28 -14.30 -4.31 1.36
C HIS A 28 -13.81 -5.71 1.76
N SER A 29 -14.63 -6.74 1.52
CA SER A 29 -14.20 -8.12 1.67
C SER A 29 -13.07 -8.47 0.70
N GLN A 30 -13.25 -8.16 -0.58
CA GLN A 30 -12.22 -8.35 -1.60
C GLN A 30 -10.97 -7.51 -1.33
N LEU A 31 -11.13 -6.24 -0.96
CA LEU A 31 -10.00 -5.35 -0.64
C LEU A 31 -9.15 -5.89 0.50
N ALA A 32 -9.79 -6.35 1.58
CA ALA A 32 -9.08 -6.89 2.73
C ALA A 32 -8.29 -8.18 2.40
N ALA A 33 -8.78 -8.98 1.45
CA ALA A 33 -8.12 -10.20 1.01
C ALA A 33 -7.01 -9.94 -0.01
N ALA A 34 -7.19 -8.96 -0.89
CA ALA A 34 -6.31 -8.76 -2.05
C ALA A 34 -5.19 -7.75 -1.82
N LEU A 35 -5.38 -6.77 -0.92
CA LEU A 35 -4.47 -5.63 -0.77
C LEU A 35 -3.98 -5.51 0.66
N SER A 36 -2.66 -5.30 0.81
CA SER A 36 -2.03 -5.11 2.12
C SER A 36 -1.47 -3.70 2.33
N VAL A 37 -1.04 -3.02 1.26
CA VAL A 37 -0.33 -1.73 1.33
C VAL A 37 -0.75 -0.82 0.17
N VAL A 38 -0.87 0.48 0.43
CA VAL A 38 -0.93 1.56 -0.57
C VAL A 38 0.37 2.35 -0.55
N LEU A 39 0.98 2.53 -1.72
CA LEU A 39 2.13 3.43 -1.92
C LEU A 39 1.65 4.72 -2.57
N HIS A 40 1.76 5.84 -1.86
CA HIS A 40 1.47 7.16 -2.41
C HIS A 40 2.72 7.77 -3.01
N LEU A 41 2.71 7.95 -4.33
CA LEU A 41 3.83 8.48 -5.10
C LEU A 41 3.56 9.94 -5.47
N VAL A 42 4.55 10.80 -5.23
CA VAL A 42 4.56 12.19 -5.67
C VAL A 42 5.70 12.44 -6.64
N ARG A 43 5.61 13.52 -7.42
CA ARG A 43 6.73 14.02 -8.23
C ARG A 43 7.47 15.09 -7.44
N ASP A 44 8.79 15.00 -7.36
CA ASP A 44 9.63 16.07 -6.82
C ASP A 44 9.74 17.24 -7.81
N ARG A 45 10.40 18.34 -7.40
CA ARG A 45 10.61 19.51 -8.28
C ARG A 45 11.49 19.19 -9.51
N ALA A 46 12.25 18.10 -9.47
CA ALA A 46 13.04 17.59 -10.59
C ALA A 46 12.24 16.62 -11.49
N GLY A 47 10.94 16.43 -11.22
CA GLY A 47 10.05 15.56 -11.98
C GLY A 47 10.17 14.07 -11.66
N ARG A 48 11.02 13.69 -10.70
CA ARG A 48 11.25 12.28 -10.35
C ARG A 48 10.14 11.78 -9.43
N ARG A 49 9.70 10.54 -9.65
CA ARG A 49 8.70 9.89 -8.79
C ARG A 49 9.39 9.40 -7.51
N ARG A 50 8.82 9.76 -6.36
CA ARG A 50 9.25 9.28 -5.05
C ARG A 50 8.03 8.87 -4.22
N ILE A 51 8.24 7.92 -3.31
CA ILE A 51 7.24 7.57 -2.31
C ILE A 51 7.17 8.71 -1.29
N ALA A 52 6.01 9.34 -1.20
CA ALA A 52 5.72 10.30 -0.13
C ALA A 52 5.14 9.59 1.08
N GLU A 53 4.29 8.59 0.90
CA GLU A 53 3.64 7.88 2.01
C GLU A 53 3.46 6.40 1.71
N VAL A 54 3.51 5.60 2.76
CA VAL A 54 3.14 4.18 2.75
C VAL A 54 2.03 4.00 3.77
N HIS A 55 0.91 3.45 3.33
CA HIS A 55 -0.22 3.13 4.19
C HIS A 55 -0.45 1.63 4.19
N VAL A 56 -0.74 1.06 5.35
CA VAL A 56 -1.27 -0.31 5.46
C VAL A 56 -2.78 -0.29 5.41
N LEU A 57 -3.38 -1.39 4.97
CA LEU A 57 -4.83 -1.58 5.01
C LEU A 57 -5.20 -2.32 6.29
N GLU A 58 -6.23 -1.83 6.96
CA GLU A 58 -6.80 -2.42 8.17
C GLU A 58 -8.32 -2.45 8.07
N ARG A 59 -8.95 -3.44 8.71
CA ARG A 59 -10.39 -3.43 8.94
C ARG A 59 -10.70 -2.69 10.24
N ASP A 60 -11.69 -1.81 10.20
CA ASP A 60 -12.23 -1.19 11.40
C ASP A 60 -13.29 -2.07 12.08
N ALA A 61 -13.89 -1.56 13.17
CA ALA A 61 -14.91 -2.27 13.93
C ALA A 61 -16.20 -2.54 13.13
N SER A 62 -16.45 -1.78 12.05
CA SER A 62 -17.56 -2.01 11.12
C SER A 62 -17.22 -3.03 10.02
N GLY A 63 -15.99 -3.54 9.99
CA GLY A 63 -15.51 -4.49 9.00
C GLY A 63 -15.05 -3.83 7.69
N LEU A 64 -15.09 -2.50 7.61
CA LEU A 64 -14.69 -1.75 6.42
C LEU A 64 -13.17 -1.54 6.41
N VAL A 65 -12.61 -1.59 5.21
CA VAL A 65 -11.18 -1.34 5.01
C VAL A 65 -10.89 0.15 5.01
N ARG A 66 -9.97 0.56 5.88
CA ARG A 66 -9.37 1.89 5.91
C ARG A 66 -7.87 1.81 5.64
N THR A 67 -7.30 2.92 5.20
CA THR A 67 -5.84 3.09 5.15
C THR A 67 -5.33 3.70 6.44
N VAL A 68 -4.16 3.24 6.86
CA VAL A 68 -3.48 3.70 8.07
C VAL A 68 -2.04 4.04 7.69
N PRO A 69 -1.60 5.30 7.92
CA PRO A 69 -0.24 5.70 7.57
C PRO A 69 0.76 4.88 8.38
N ALA A 70 1.73 4.30 7.69
CA ALA A 70 2.81 3.49 8.25
C ALA A 70 4.17 4.18 8.10
N LEU A 71 4.38 4.86 6.97
CA LEU A 71 5.53 5.72 6.74
C LEU A 71 5.10 7.00 6.03
N ARG A 72 5.75 8.11 6.35
CA ARG A 72 5.63 9.38 5.63
C ARG A 72 7.00 9.99 5.42
N TRP A 73 7.26 10.52 4.23
CA TRP A 73 8.50 11.23 3.94
C TRP A 73 8.53 12.55 4.72
N GLY A 74 9.48 12.68 5.64
CA GLY A 74 9.75 13.89 6.41
C GLY A 74 10.72 14.83 5.69
N ALA A 75 11.44 15.67 6.44
CA ALA A 75 12.40 16.61 5.87
C ALA A 75 13.54 15.87 5.12
N GLU A 76 14.08 14.81 5.72
CA GLU A 76 15.27 14.12 5.22
C GLU A 76 15.09 12.61 5.06
N ALA A 77 14.16 12.00 5.81
CA ALA A 77 13.96 10.57 5.85
C ALA A 77 12.49 10.20 6.09
N PHE A 78 12.18 8.92 5.93
CA PHE A 78 10.88 8.37 6.33
C PHE A 78 10.71 8.43 7.86
N VAL A 79 9.58 9.00 8.27
CA VAL A 79 9.08 8.98 9.64
C VAL A 79 8.10 7.81 9.78
N ARG A 80 8.23 7.07 10.87
CA ARG A 80 7.33 5.96 11.21
C ARG A 80 6.03 6.51 11.78
N GLU A 81 4.93 5.97 11.30
CA GLU A 81 3.58 6.34 11.71
C GLU A 81 2.90 5.14 12.38
N ARG A 82 1.64 5.30 12.83
CA ARG A 82 0.92 4.29 13.62
C ARG A 82 0.83 2.89 12.96
N GLY A 83 0.83 2.81 11.63
CA GLY A 83 0.80 1.57 10.86
C GLY A 83 2.16 0.88 10.70
N TRP A 84 3.23 1.42 11.27
CA TRP A 84 4.60 0.93 11.07
C TRP A 84 4.79 -0.53 11.48
N GLU A 85 4.30 -0.95 12.65
CA GLU A 85 4.50 -2.34 13.11
C GLU A 85 3.81 -3.35 12.20
N ARG A 86 2.63 -2.99 11.65
CA ARG A 86 1.94 -3.81 10.65
C ARG A 86 2.75 -3.94 9.36
N LEU A 87 3.27 -2.82 8.85
CA LEU A 87 4.11 -2.81 7.65
C LEU A 87 5.39 -3.64 7.86
N ARG A 88 6.04 -3.50 9.01
CA ARG A 88 7.23 -4.28 9.39
C ARG A 88 6.94 -5.78 9.41
N GLY A 89 5.78 -6.18 9.93
CA GLY A 89 5.34 -7.58 9.90
C GLY A 89 5.19 -8.12 8.48
N LEU A 90 4.56 -7.35 7.59
CA LEU A 90 4.39 -7.72 6.17
C LEU A 90 5.73 -7.87 5.45
N LEU A 91 6.67 -6.94 5.66
CA LEU A 91 7.98 -6.97 5.02
C LEU A 91 8.82 -8.19 5.46
N ARG A 92 8.69 -8.62 6.72
CA ARG A 92 9.37 -9.81 7.24
C ARG A 92 8.78 -11.12 6.73
N GLY A 93 7.49 -11.14 6.41
CA GLY A 93 6.85 -12.28 5.77
C GLY A 93 7.16 -12.39 4.27
N GLY A 94 7.48 -11.27 3.62
CA GLY A 94 7.78 -11.19 2.17
C GLY A 94 9.20 -11.59 1.78
N THR A 95 10.16 -11.66 2.71
CA THR A 95 11.55 -12.04 2.41
C THR A 95 11.76 -13.52 2.12
N SER A 96 10.77 -14.38 2.34
CA SER A 96 10.86 -15.81 2.00
C SER A 96 10.62 -16.12 0.51
N GLY A 97 10.33 -15.10 -0.33
CA GLY A 97 9.97 -15.28 -1.75
C GLY A 97 10.94 -14.68 -2.77
N ILE A 98 12.08 -14.13 -2.34
CA ILE A 98 13.12 -13.64 -3.25
C ILE A 98 14.34 -14.56 -3.08
N GLU A 99 14.35 -15.70 -3.77
CA GLU A 99 15.61 -16.40 -3.99
C GLU A 99 16.48 -15.52 -4.88
N PRO A 100 17.71 -15.16 -4.47
CA PRO A 100 18.64 -14.47 -5.35
C PRO A 100 18.91 -15.39 -6.53
N GLY A 101 18.44 -15.00 -7.72
CA GLY A 101 18.74 -15.72 -8.95
C GLY A 101 20.25 -15.95 -9.03
N ALA A 102 20.63 -17.23 -9.15
CA ALA A 102 21.99 -17.64 -9.36
C ALA A 102 22.57 -16.83 -10.54
N ASP A 103 23.51 -15.96 -10.22
CA ASP A 103 24.35 -15.28 -11.20
C ASP A 103 25.29 -16.34 -11.79
N GLU A 104 24.84 -17.00 -12.88
CA GLU A 104 25.70 -17.82 -13.73
C GLU A 104 26.65 -16.91 -14.54
N ARG A 105 27.59 -16.26 -13.83
CA ARG A 105 28.89 -15.91 -14.41
C ARG A 105 29.85 -17.07 -14.18
N GLY A 106 29.75 -18.05 -15.06
CA GLY A 106 30.63 -19.21 -15.13
C GLY A 106 31.12 -19.44 -16.56
N GLN A 107 32.13 -18.67 -16.96
CA GLN A 107 33.24 -19.07 -17.84
C GLN A 107 32.95 -20.08 -18.96
N ARG A 108 33.03 -19.63 -20.22
CA ARG A 108 33.97 -20.17 -21.22
C ARG A 108 34.10 -19.23 -22.42
#